data_AF-A0A183LNX8-F1
#
_entry.id   AF-A0A183LNX8-F1
#
_cell.length_a   1.000
_cell.length_b   1.000
_cell.length_c   1.000
_cell.angle_alpha   90.00
_cell.angle_beta   90.00
_cell.angle_gamma   90.00
#
_symmetry.space_group_name_H-M   'P 1'
#
loop_
_entity.id
_entity.type
_entity.pdbx_description
1 polymer ?
#
loop_
_entity_poly.entity_id
_entity_poly.type
_entity_poly.pdbx_seq_one_letter_code
_entity_poly.pdbx_strand_id
1 'polypeptide(L)'
;MSKTLSKEHLCFGFPENPETFLYNLSTMKLNQIETEALSLGFKFHIPKTHADRIDTETQFENLFDQIKELHPVSEENKGWLKSKVVDIANQYLVSPTPQSKHLFKDHQTALRNIKRNDDIMILRSDKGSSIVLMNKTDYAFKMKSILSDHTRFKLEKSNKDLTDSTEKRITKVLRDLLKKKMIDNSTYNNLRPRGSRLPHMYGLPKIHKQGYPLIPILSMINSPYHKVARWLADKLEPVRQRLATYTLKDSFVFADSMNHINIAGKFTISFDVTSLFKKIPLLETIDIICQHSDILPLPVPEFKRLLLI
;
A
#
# COMPACT_ATOMS: atom_id res chain seq x y z
N MET A 1 -24.93 5.98 24.09
CA MET A 1 -23.64 5.73 24.75
C MET A 1 -22.67 6.82 24.34
N SER A 2 -22.33 7.70 25.29
CA SER A 2 -21.32 8.75 25.12
C SER A 2 -19.97 8.08 24.87
N LYS A 3 -19.41 8.19 23.66
CA LYS A 3 -18.02 7.81 23.40
C LYS A 3 -17.15 8.93 23.95
N THR A 4 -16.91 8.90 25.26
CA THR A 4 -15.86 9.70 25.87
C THR A 4 -14.53 9.14 25.37
N LEU A 5 -13.67 9.99 24.80
CA LEU A 5 -12.27 9.67 24.57
C LEU A 5 -11.60 9.50 25.94
N SER A 6 -11.79 8.33 26.56
CA SER A 6 -10.89 7.87 27.60
C SER A 6 -9.50 7.89 26.99
N LYS A 7 -8.60 8.70 27.53
CA LYS A 7 -7.16 8.63 27.25
C LYS A 7 -6.77 7.16 27.41
N GLU A 8 -6.67 6.44 26.29
CA GLU A 8 -5.95 5.19 26.28
C GLU A 8 -4.60 5.48 26.92
N HIS A 9 -4.25 4.72 27.95
CA HIS A 9 -2.92 4.76 28.50
C HIS A 9 -1.99 4.35 27.38
N LEU A 10 -1.43 5.32 26.66
CA LEU A 10 -0.32 5.11 25.75
C LEU A 10 0.73 4.36 26.56
N CYS A 11 1.04 3.13 26.19
CA CYS A 11 2.17 2.42 26.77
C CYS A 11 3.42 3.29 26.57
N PHE A 12 3.85 3.95 27.63
CA PHE A 12 5.00 4.83 27.63
C PHE A 12 6.27 3.98 27.75
N GLY A 13 6.82 3.49 26.63
CA GLY A 13 8.07 2.71 26.65
C GLY A 13 8.33 1.90 25.39
N PHE A 14 9.52 1.29 25.33
CA PHE A 14 9.79 0.21 24.37
C PHE A 14 8.89 -0.99 24.68
N PRO A 15 8.63 -1.89 23.71
CA PRO A 15 7.88 -3.11 23.97
C PRO A 15 8.54 -3.91 25.11
N GLU A 16 7.74 -4.49 26.01
CA GLU A 16 8.27 -5.29 27.14
C GLU A 16 9.13 -6.46 26.66
N ASN A 17 8.84 -7.02 25.49
CA ASN A 17 9.61 -8.07 24.84
C ASN A 17 9.98 -7.68 23.40
N PRO A 18 11.02 -6.85 23.20
CA PRO A 18 11.45 -6.35 21.89
C PRO A 18 11.70 -7.45 20.85
N GLU A 19 12.22 -8.59 21.30
CA GLU A 19 12.55 -9.76 20.47
C GLU A 19 11.34 -10.36 19.76
N THR A 20 10.13 -10.24 20.32
CA THR A 20 8.91 -10.75 19.67
C THR A 20 8.58 -10.01 18.36
N PHE A 21 9.07 -8.78 18.21
CA PHE A 21 8.84 -7.94 17.04
C PHE A 21 10.02 -7.95 16.06
N LEU A 22 11.12 -8.63 16.40
CA LEU A 22 12.36 -8.62 15.62
C LEU A 22 12.86 -10.04 15.32
N TYR A 23 12.91 -10.39 14.04
CA TYR A 23 13.43 -11.67 13.57
C TYR A 23 14.80 -11.45 12.93
N ASN A 24 15.86 -11.82 13.64
CA ASN A 24 17.21 -11.74 13.11
C ASN A 24 17.60 -13.04 12.39
N LEU A 25 17.53 -13.01 11.06
CA LEU A 25 17.95 -14.09 10.16
C LEU A 25 19.32 -13.80 9.53
N SER A 26 20.04 -12.82 10.05
CA SER A 26 21.34 -12.40 9.55
C SER A 26 22.48 -12.88 10.44
N THR A 27 23.72 -12.71 9.97
CA THR A 27 24.91 -12.98 10.80
C THR A 27 25.21 -11.85 11.81
N MET A 28 24.55 -10.70 11.68
CA MET A 28 24.75 -9.56 12.57
C MET A 28 24.27 -9.90 13.98
N LYS A 29 25.12 -9.65 15.00
CA LYS A 29 24.71 -9.72 16.41
C LYS A 29 24.18 -8.36 16.83
N LEU A 30 22.95 -8.36 17.33
CA LEU A 30 22.32 -7.14 17.84
C LEU A 30 22.61 -6.98 19.32
N ASN A 31 22.91 -5.76 19.74
CA ASN A 31 22.89 -5.40 21.15
C ASN A 31 21.47 -5.00 21.60
N GLN A 32 21.32 -4.72 22.90
CA GLN A 32 20.04 -4.35 23.50
C GLN A 32 19.44 -3.07 22.88
N ILE A 33 20.24 -2.01 22.74
CA ILE A 33 19.80 -0.71 22.19
C ILE A 33 19.32 -0.86 20.74
N GLU A 34 20.03 -1.65 19.94
CA GLU A 34 19.67 -1.96 18.56
C GLU A 34 18.35 -2.73 18.48
N THR A 35 18.17 -3.71 19.37
CA THR A 35 16.97 -4.54 19.44
C THR A 35 15.76 -3.71 19.86
N GLU A 36 15.91 -2.89 20.91
CA GLU A 36 14.89 -1.95 21.38
C GLU A 36 14.49 -0.98 20.25
N ALA A 37 15.47 -0.34 19.61
CA ALA A 37 15.20 0.61 18.53
C ALA A 37 14.47 -0.02 17.34
N LEU A 38 14.85 -1.23 16.93
CA LEU A 38 14.21 -1.94 15.82
C LEU A 38 12.81 -2.45 16.19
N SER A 39 12.59 -2.85 17.44
CA SER A 39 11.30 -3.40 17.89
C SER A 39 10.12 -2.43 17.75
N LEU A 40 10.39 -1.13 17.67
CA LEU A 40 9.37 -0.10 17.41
C LEU A 40 8.69 -0.26 16.04
N GLY A 41 9.36 -0.91 15.08
CA GLY A 41 8.77 -1.24 13.79
C GLY A 41 8.71 -0.07 12.79
N PHE A 42 8.35 -0.39 11.54
CA PHE A 42 8.30 0.58 10.43
C PHE A 42 7.21 1.64 10.54
N LYS A 43 6.23 1.46 11.42
CA LYS A 43 5.12 2.40 11.63
C LYS A 43 5.40 3.38 12.77
N PHE A 44 6.51 3.24 13.48
CA PHE A 44 6.92 4.20 14.48
C PHE A 44 7.40 5.48 13.81
N HIS A 45 6.88 6.61 14.28
CA HIS A 45 7.23 7.93 13.77
C HIS A 45 7.94 8.72 14.87
N ILE A 46 9.08 9.33 14.51
CA ILE A 46 9.75 10.29 15.38
C ILE A 46 9.12 11.66 15.03
N PRO A 47 8.46 12.34 15.98
CA PRO A 47 7.92 13.66 15.71
C PRO A 47 9.05 14.62 15.29
N LYS A 48 8.78 15.44 14.26
CA LYS A 48 9.72 16.49 13.86
C LYS A 48 9.89 17.47 15.02
N THR A 49 11.10 17.99 15.18
CA THR A 49 11.43 19.00 16.22
C THR A 49 10.85 20.37 15.90
N HIS A 50 10.57 20.63 14.62
CA HIS A 50 9.94 21.85 14.14
C HIS A 50 8.86 21.50 13.13
N ALA A 51 7.78 22.27 13.14
CA ALA A 51 6.75 22.19 12.11
C ALA A 51 7.35 22.58 10.75
N ASP A 52 6.92 21.88 9.70
CA ASP A 52 7.29 22.23 8.34
C ASP A 52 6.49 23.44 7.90
N ARG A 53 7.17 24.52 7.49
CA ARG A 53 6.51 25.79 7.21
C ARG A 53 5.50 25.67 6.07
N ILE A 54 5.92 25.06 4.96
CA ILE A 54 5.10 24.95 3.75
C ILE A 54 3.90 24.05 4.02
N ASP A 55 4.10 22.90 4.67
CA ASP A 55 3.01 22.00 5.04
C ASP A 55 2.00 22.67 5.99
N THR A 56 2.51 23.39 7.00
CA THR A 56 1.66 24.11 7.95
C THR A 56 0.85 25.20 7.26
N GLU A 57 1.49 26.09 6.50
CA GLU A 57 0.81 27.15 5.75
C GLU A 57 -0.25 26.56 4.81
N THR A 58 0.08 25.49 4.07
CA THR A 58 -0.88 24.78 3.19
C THR A 58 -2.07 24.21 3.95
N GLN A 59 -1.87 23.64 5.14
CA GLN A 59 -2.97 23.09 5.95
C GLN A 59 -3.87 24.19 6.51
N PHE A 60 -3.29 25.32 6.94
CA PHE A 60 -4.07 26.46 7.41
C PHE A 60 -4.81 27.18 6.28
N GLU A 61 -4.24 27.23 5.07
CA GLU A 61 -4.95 27.70 3.86
C GLU A 61 -6.14 26.79 3.53
N ASN A 62 -5.94 25.47 3.52
CA ASN A 62 -7.01 24.50 3.29
C ASN A 62 -8.12 24.61 4.36
N LEU A 63 -7.75 24.79 5.63
CA LEU A 63 -8.71 25.05 6.70
C LEU A 63 -9.52 26.34 6.45
N PHE A 64 -8.85 27.40 5.99
CA PHE A 64 -9.50 28.67 5.67
C PHE A 64 -10.44 28.54 4.45
N ASP A 65 -10.05 27.77 3.45
CA ASP A 65 -10.90 27.49 2.28
C ASP A 65 -12.15 26.68 2.66
N GLN A 66 -12.04 25.72 3.58
CA GLN A 66 -13.18 24.93 4.07
C GLN A 66 -14.26 25.78 4.77
N ILE A 67 -13.88 26.91 5.35
CA ILE A 67 -14.80 27.83 6.04
C ILE A 67 -15.26 28.99 5.16
N LYS A 68 -14.82 29.05 3.89
CA LYS A 68 -15.12 30.16 2.97
C LYS A 68 -16.61 30.27 2.60
N GLU A 69 -17.33 29.16 2.63
CA GLU A 69 -18.78 29.11 2.39
C GLU A 69 -19.60 29.68 3.57
N LEU A 70 -18.97 29.95 4.72
CA LEU A 70 -19.64 30.55 5.87
C LEU A 70 -19.77 32.07 5.68
N HIS A 71 -20.97 32.60 5.93
CA HIS A 71 -21.21 34.04 5.91
C HIS A 71 -20.80 34.69 7.24
N PRO A 72 -19.91 35.71 7.21
CA PRO A 72 -19.50 36.41 8.42
C PRO A 72 -20.65 37.27 8.96
N VAL A 73 -20.80 37.32 10.29
CA VAL A 73 -21.78 38.17 10.98
C VAL A 73 -21.45 39.67 10.81
N SER A 74 -20.17 40.00 10.64
CA SER A 74 -19.68 41.35 10.33
C SER A 74 -18.31 41.26 9.64
N GLU A 75 -17.91 42.29 8.89
CA GLU A 75 -16.55 42.36 8.31
C GLU A 75 -15.46 42.43 9.39
N GLU A 76 -15.78 42.96 10.58
CA GLU A 76 -14.88 42.95 11.74
C GLU A 76 -14.60 41.52 12.22
N ASN A 77 -15.63 40.68 12.37
CA ASN A 77 -15.47 39.29 12.79
C ASN A 77 -14.68 38.46 11.77
N LYS A 78 -14.82 38.77 10.48
CA LYS A 78 -14.03 38.18 9.40
C LYS A 78 -12.56 38.59 9.47
N GLY A 79 -12.30 39.87 9.73
CA GLY A 79 -10.94 40.38 9.95
C GLY A 79 -10.28 39.74 11.17
N TRP A 80 -11.01 39.67 12.29
CA TRP A 80 -10.56 39.00 13.51
C TRP A 80 -10.22 37.53 13.28
N LEU A 81 -11.09 36.80 12.57
CA LEU A 81 -10.86 35.38 12.25
C LEU A 81 -9.61 35.19 11.40
N LYS A 82 -9.41 36.00 10.35
CA LYS A 82 -8.19 35.95 9.53
C LYS A 82 -6.93 36.16 10.37
N SER A 83 -6.91 37.22 11.18
CA SER A 83 -5.78 37.49 12.08
C SER A 83 -5.57 36.32 13.05
N LYS A 84 -6.64 35.77 13.62
CA LYS A 84 -6.54 34.66 14.57
C LYS A 84 -5.99 33.38 13.94
N VAL A 85 -6.39 33.07 12.70
CA VAL A 85 -5.87 31.92 11.94
C VAL A 85 -4.37 32.09 11.67
N VAL A 86 -3.95 33.29 11.24
CA VAL A 86 -2.53 33.61 11.02
C VAL A 86 -1.73 33.54 12.33
N ASP A 87 -2.27 34.06 13.42
CA ASP A 87 -1.63 34.02 14.75
C ASP A 87 -1.44 32.58 15.22
N ILE A 88 -2.47 31.73 15.08
CA ILE A 88 -2.39 30.32 15.45
C ILE A 88 -1.38 29.58 14.57
N ALA A 89 -1.36 29.84 13.26
CA ALA A 89 -0.39 29.22 12.36
C ALA A 89 1.05 29.60 12.74
N ASN A 90 1.31 30.90 12.98
CA ASN A 90 2.61 31.37 13.45
C ASN A 90 2.97 30.79 14.82
N GLN A 91 2.03 30.73 15.76
CA GLN A 91 2.25 30.12 17.07
C GLN A 91 2.60 28.65 16.94
N TYR A 92 1.94 27.90 16.06
CA TYR A 92 2.25 26.49 15.79
C TYR A 92 3.64 26.31 15.17
N LEU A 93 4.06 27.20 14.26
CA LEU A 93 5.38 27.17 13.64
C LEU A 93 6.52 27.43 14.63
N VAL A 94 6.31 28.39 15.53
CA VAL A 94 7.34 28.86 16.48
C VAL A 94 7.37 28.01 17.74
N SER A 95 6.24 27.43 18.15
CA SER A 95 6.17 26.60 19.36
C SER A 95 6.96 25.30 19.15
N PRO A 96 7.91 24.98 20.04
CA PRO A 96 8.60 23.70 19.97
C PRO A 96 7.59 22.57 20.18
N THR A 97 7.61 21.58 19.30
CA THR A 97 6.84 20.36 19.51
C THR A 97 7.37 19.62 20.74
N PRO A 98 6.50 19.16 21.66
CA PRO A 98 6.92 18.36 22.80
C PRO A 98 7.72 17.16 22.29
N GLN A 99 9.00 17.09 22.62
CA GLN A 99 9.84 15.97 22.23
C GLN A 99 9.38 14.74 22.99
N SER A 100 8.93 13.72 22.24
CA SER A 100 8.68 12.41 22.82
C SER A 100 10.03 11.80 23.23
N LYS A 101 10.26 11.59 24.54
CA LYS A 101 11.52 11.04 25.09
C LYS A 101 11.73 9.54 24.81
N HIS A 102 11.02 8.96 23.84
CA HIS A 102 11.00 7.51 23.64
C HIS A 102 12.24 6.97 22.90
N LEU A 103 12.92 7.80 22.10
CA LEU A 103 14.07 7.39 21.31
C LEU A 103 15.29 8.26 21.63
N PHE A 104 16.18 7.74 22.47
CA PHE A 104 17.42 8.45 22.85
C PHE A 104 18.39 8.58 21.66
N LYS A 105 19.38 9.49 21.78
CA LYS A 105 20.41 9.70 20.76
C LYS A 105 21.15 8.41 20.40
N ASP A 106 21.34 7.51 21.36
CA ASP A 106 22.03 6.24 21.16
C ASP A 106 21.21 5.30 20.26
N HIS A 107 19.89 5.21 20.47
CA HIS A 107 18.98 4.45 19.60
C HIS A 107 18.97 5.00 18.17
N GLN A 108 18.97 6.33 18.00
CA GLN A 108 19.06 6.94 16.67
C GLN A 108 20.39 6.62 15.98
N THR A 109 21.49 6.65 16.74
CA THR A 109 22.82 6.33 16.23
C THR A 109 22.93 4.85 15.86
N ALA A 110 22.37 3.96 16.69
CA ALA A 110 22.24 2.54 16.42
C ALA A 110 21.49 2.30 15.10
N LEU A 111 20.29 2.86 14.92
CA LEU A 111 19.53 2.73 13.67
C LEU A 111 20.28 3.26 12.44
N ARG A 112 21.01 4.38 12.57
CA ARG A 112 21.85 4.91 11.48
C ARG A 112 22.99 3.97 11.14
N ASN A 113 23.63 3.34 12.14
CA ASN A 113 24.72 2.40 11.94
C ASN A 113 24.22 1.12 11.26
N ILE A 114 23.09 0.57 11.70
CA ILE A 114 22.47 -0.60 11.05
C ILE A 114 22.12 -0.26 9.59
N LYS A 115 21.53 0.91 9.34
CA LYS A 115 21.18 1.35 7.98
C LYS A 115 22.41 1.52 7.07
N ARG A 116 23.58 1.83 7.62
CA ARG A 116 24.84 1.95 6.86
C ARG A 116 25.46 0.61 6.50
N ASN A 117 25.02 -0.49 7.12
CA ASN A 117 25.50 -1.83 6.81
C ASN A 117 24.84 -2.33 5.51
N ASP A 118 25.60 -2.27 4.41
CA ASP A 118 25.13 -2.69 3.08
C ASP A 118 24.97 -4.20 2.90
N ASP A 119 25.46 -5.01 3.84
CA ASP A 119 25.34 -6.48 3.80
C ASP A 119 24.04 -6.98 4.42
N ILE A 120 23.29 -6.12 5.12
CA ILE A 120 22.06 -6.48 5.81
C ILE A 120 20.85 -5.81 5.15
N MET A 121 19.79 -6.59 4.96
CA MET A 121 18.48 -6.13 4.53
C MET A 121 17.56 -5.99 5.74
N ILE A 122 16.98 -4.81 5.92
CA ILE A 122 15.92 -4.55 6.90
C ILE A 122 14.57 -4.67 6.18
N LEU A 123 13.82 -5.72 6.46
CA LEU A 123 12.59 -6.09 5.74
C LEU A 123 11.37 -6.09 6.66
N ARG A 124 10.19 -5.88 6.07
CA ARG A 124 8.91 -6.17 6.72
C ARG A 124 8.58 -7.65 6.57
N SER A 125 8.00 -8.27 7.58
CA SER A 125 7.40 -9.60 7.44
C SER A 125 6.15 -9.57 6.53
N ASP A 126 5.80 -10.72 5.96
CA ASP A 126 4.55 -10.92 5.19
C ASP A 126 3.29 -10.73 6.06
N LYS A 127 3.38 -11.08 7.34
CA LYS A 127 2.29 -10.98 8.32
C LYS A 127 2.76 -10.24 9.56
N GLY A 128 1.91 -9.37 10.08
CA GLY A 128 2.20 -8.56 11.27
C GLY A 128 3.04 -7.32 10.96
N SER A 129 3.54 -6.69 12.02
CA SER A 129 4.37 -5.46 11.96
C SER A 129 5.84 -5.73 12.28
N SER A 130 6.27 -6.99 12.28
CA SER A 130 7.61 -7.38 12.69
C SER A 130 8.68 -6.95 11.68
N ILE A 131 9.86 -6.63 12.21
CA ILE A 131 11.06 -6.38 11.41
C ILE A 131 11.81 -7.71 11.23
N VAL A 132 12.36 -7.91 10.03
CA VAL A 132 13.23 -9.04 9.71
C VAL A 132 14.57 -8.50 9.25
N LEU A 133 15.65 -8.89 9.91
CA LEU A 133 17.01 -8.68 9.40
C LEU A 133 17.43 -9.93 8.64
N MET A 134 17.98 -9.76 7.44
CA MET A 134 18.43 -10.87 6.60
C MET A 134 19.71 -10.46 5.87
N ASN A 135 20.65 -11.38 5.68
CA ASN A 135 21.81 -11.09 4.83
C ASN A 135 21.33 -10.78 3.40
N LYS A 136 21.91 -9.76 2.79
CA LYS A 136 21.57 -9.32 1.43
C LYS A 136 21.84 -10.40 0.39
N THR A 137 22.89 -11.19 0.58
CA THR A 137 23.24 -12.34 -0.25
C THR A 137 22.16 -13.42 -0.20
N ASP A 138 21.70 -13.80 1.00
CA ASP A 138 20.63 -14.79 1.20
C ASP A 138 19.31 -14.32 0.60
N TYR A 139 18.97 -13.05 0.81
CA TYR A 139 17.79 -12.43 0.22
C TYR A 139 17.86 -12.46 -1.32
N ALA A 140 18.99 -12.03 -1.89
CA ALA A 140 19.19 -12.03 -3.34
C ALA A 140 19.12 -13.45 -3.92
N PHE A 141 19.70 -14.45 -3.24
CA PHE A 141 19.62 -15.84 -3.63
C PHE A 141 18.17 -16.35 -3.63
N LYS A 142 17.42 -16.11 -2.56
CA LYS A 142 15.99 -16.47 -2.45
C LYS A 142 15.16 -15.81 -3.56
N MET A 143 15.40 -14.53 -3.86
CA MET A 143 14.72 -13.83 -4.95
C MET A 143 15.06 -14.41 -6.32
N LYS A 144 16.35 -14.70 -6.59
CA LYS A 144 16.77 -15.35 -7.84
C LYS A 144 16.15 -16.73 -8.01
N SER A 145 16.07 -17.51 -6.94
CA SER A 145 15.42 -18.83 -6.93
C SER A 145 13.92 -18.74 -7.26
N ILE A 146 13.23 -17.68 -6.83
CA ILE A 146 11.83 -17.44 -7.24
C ILE A 146 11.76 -17.11 -8.73
N LEU A 147 12.67 -16.26 -9.22
CA LEU A 147 12.68 -15.78 -10.61
C LEU A 147 13.17 -16.82 -11.62
N SER A 148 13.87 -17.87 -11.19
CA SER A 148 14.30 -18.98 -12.05
C SER A 148 13.18 -19.94 -12.44
N ASP A 149 11.98 -19.78 -11.89
CA ASP A 149 10.81 -20.57 -12.29
C ASP A 149 10.31 -20.17 -13.68
N HIS A 150 10.80 -20.88 -14.70
CA HIS A 150 10.46 -20.65 -16.11
C HIS A 150 9.01 -20.99 -16.49
N THR A 151 8.27 -21.67 -15.62
CA THR A 151 6.83 -21.90 -15.84
C THR A 151 6.02 -20.63 -15.59
N ARG A 152 6.59 -19.67 -14.86
CA ARG A 152 5.90 -18.44 -14.41
C ARG A 152 6.59 -17.17 -14.88
N PHE A 153 7.91 -17.20 -15.02
CA PHE A 153 8.72 -16.07 -15.43
C PHE A 153 9.41 -16.34 -16.75
N LYS A 154 9.27 -15.39 -17.68
CA LYS A 154 10.03 -15.36 -18.91
C LYS A 154 11.13 -14.33 -18.78
N LEU A 155 12.37 -14.76 -18.99
CA LEU A 155 13.50 -13.83 -19.04
C LEU A 155 13.38 -12.98 -20.29
N GLU A 156 13.36 -11.66 -20.11
CA GLU A 156 13.46 -10.72 -21.23
C GLU A 156 14.89 -10.75 -21.75
N LYS A 157 15.05 -11.08 -23.05
CA LYS A 157 16.37 -11.21 -23.68
C LYS A 157 16.97 -9.84 -24.01
N SER A 158 16.10 -8.85 -24.16
CA SER A 158 16.51 -7.47 -24.34
C SER A 158 16.99 -6.89 -23.01
N ASN A 159 18.29 -6.63 -22.86
CA ASN A 159 18.86 -5.88 -21.73
C ASN A 159 18.48 -4.39 -21.74
N LYS A 160 17.40 -4.00 -22.43
CA LYS A 160 16.92 -2.63 -22.54
C LYS A 160 15.69 -2.43 -21.66
N ASP A 161 15.59 -1.27 -21.06
CA ASP A 161 14.36 -0.84 -20.40
C ASP A 161 13.21 -0.74 -21.43
N LEU A 162 12.16 -1.52 -21.20
CA LEU A 162 10.99 -1.59 -22.08
C LEU A 162 9.88 -0.61 -21.70
N THR A 163 10.09 0.23 -20.69
CA THR A 163 9.07 1.15 -20.15
C THR A 163 8.50 2.05 -21.25
N ASP A 164 9.35 2.75 -22.02
CA ASP A 164 8.92 3.63 -23.11
C ASP A 164 8.16 2.88 -24.22
N SER A 165 8.64 1.69 -24.56
CA SER A 165 7.99 0.87 -25.59
C SER A 165 6.60 0.41 -25.13
N THR A 166 6.47 0.12 -23.84
CA THR A 166 5.21 -0.26 -23.19
C THR A 166 4.25 0.93 -23.15
N GLU A 167 4.73 2.12 -22.78
CA GLU A 167 3.91 3.34 -22.82
C GLU A 167 3.38 3.61 -24.22
N LYS A 168 4.22 3.48 -25.25
CA LYS A 168 3.83 3.65 -26.66
C LYS A 168 2.76 2.64 -27.06
N ARG A 169 2.91 1.37 -26.65
CA ARG A 169 1.95 0.29 -26.92
C ARG A 169 0.59 0.58 -26.26
N ILE A 170 0.57 0.90 -24.97
CA ILE A 170 -0.65 1.28 -24.24
C ILE A 170 -1.30 2.50 -24.90
N THR A 171 -0.52 3.55 -25.17
CA THR A 171 -1.01 4.78 -25.78
C THR A 171 -1.61 4.53 -27.17
N LYS A 172 -1.06 3.59 -27.96
CA LYS A 172 -1.62 3.20 -29.26
C LYS A 172 -3.02 2.62 -29.08
N VAL A 173 -3.19 1.68 -28.14
CA VAL A 173 -4.52 1.09 -27.88
C VAL A 173 -5.51 2.13 -27.40
N LEU A 174 -5.12 2.99 -26.46
CA LEU A 174 -5.98 4.07 -25.97
C LEU A 174 -6.38 5.05 -27.08
N ARG A 175 -5.46 5.37 -28.01
CA ARG A 175 -5.78 6.19 -29.20
C ARG A 175 -6.79 5.51 -30.12
N ASP A 176 -6.66 4.20 -30.33
CA ASP A 176 -7.62 3.44 -31.15
C ASP A 176 -9.02 3.49 -30.53
N LEU A 177 -9.13 3.32 -29.21
CA LEU A 177 -10.40 3.43 -28.47
C LEU A 177 -11.01 4.82 -28.55
N LEU A 178 -10.19 5.87 -28.44
CA LEU A 178 -10.62 7.26 -28.59
C LEU A 178 -11.16 7.52 -30.00
N LYS A 179 -10.47 7.05 -31.05
CA LYS A 179 -10.92 7.18 -32.45
C LYS A 179 -12.26 6.48 -32.69
N LYS A 180 -12.45 5.31 -32.05
CA LYS A 180 -13.71 4.55 -32.07
C LYS A 180 -14.81 5.17 -31.20
N LYS A 181 -14.55 6.31 -30.52
CA LYS A 181 -15.45 6.98 -29.58
C LYS A 181 -15.90 6.09 -28.42
N MET A 182 -15.10 5.08 -28.06
CA MET A 182 -15.38 4.17 -26.95
C MET A 182 -14.93 4.73 -25.60
N ILE A 183 -14.00 5.70 -25.62
CA ILE A 183 -13.61 6.51 -24.47
C ILE A 183 -13.60 7.97 -24.89
N ASP A 184 -13.82 8.87 -23.93
CA ASP A 184 -13.77 10.30 -24.16
C ASP A 184 -12.34 10.86 -24.00
N ASN A 185 -12.16 12.12 -24.36
CA ASN A 185 -10.85 12.79 -24.28
C ASN A 185 -10.36 12.90 -22.82
N SER A 186 -11.27 13.07 -21.86
CA SER A 186 -10.93 13.12 -20.44
C SER A 186 -10.34 11.80 -19.96
N THR A 187 -11.04 10.68 -20.24
CA THR A 187 -10.57 9.32 -19.92
C THR A 187 -9.25 9.04 -20.61
N TYR A 188 -9.11 9.35 -21.91
CA TYR A 188 -7.85 9.15 -22.63
C TYR A 188 -6.67 9.87 -21.95
N ASN A 189 -6.84 11.15 -21.61
CA ASN A 189 -5.78 11.95 -20.99
C ASN A 189 -5.43 11.46 -19.59
N ASN A 190 -6.42 10.98 -18.84
CA ASN A 190 -6.20 10.38 -17.52
C ASN A 190 -5.42 9.07 -17.65
N LEU A 191 -5.85 8.15 -18.52
CA LEU A 191 -5.29 6.80 -18.65
C LEU A 191 -3.93 6.76 -19.33
N ARG A 192 -3.63 7.74 -20.21
CA ARG A 192 -2.38 7.76 -20.97
C ARG A 192 -1.17 7.80 -20.02
N PRO A 193 -0.27 6.79 -20.07
CA PRO A 193 0.94 6.81 -19.27
C PRO A 193 1.90 7.89 -19.78
N ARG A 194 2.63 8.53 -18.85
CA ARG A 194 3.67 9.53 -19.13
C ARG A 194 4.71 9.46 -18.01
N GLY A 195 5.98 9.32 -18.37
CA GLY A 195 7.08 9.33 -17.40
C GLY A 195 6.98 8.19 -16.37
N SER A 196 6.55 7.02 -16.83
CA SER A 196 6.35 5.85 -15.97
C SER A 196 7.67 5.33 -15.41
N ARG A 197 7.58 4.63 -14.28
CA ARG A 197 8.69 3.93 -13.64
C ARG A 197 8.67 2.45 -14.03
N LEU A 198 9.86 1.88 -14.20
CA LEU A 198 10.03 0.45 -14.35
C LEU A 198 9.45 -0.29 -13.12
N PRO A 199 8.50 -1.22 -13.29
CA PRO A 199 8.05 -2.08 -12.22
C PRO A 199 9.21 -2.83 -11.57
N HIS A 200 9.18 -2.96 -10.26
CA HIS A 200 10.19 -3.72 -9.52
C HIS A 200 9.54 -4.72 -8.57
N MET A 201 10.22 -5.83 -8.37
CA MET A 201 9.78 -6.90 -7.49
C MET A 201 10.64 -6.92 -6.23
N TYR A 202 10.01 -7.15 -5.08
CA TYR A 202 10.69 -7.38 -3.81
C TYR A 202 10.01 -8.52 -3.05
N GLY A 203 10.71 -9.12 -2.09
CA GLY A 203 10.25 -10.25 -1.29
C GLY A 203 9.96 -9.85 0.14
N LEU A 204 8.84 -10.30 0.72
CA LEU A 204 8.61 -10.21 2.16
C LEU A 204 8.83 -11.58 2.82
N PRO A 205 9.59 -11.70 3.92
CA PRO A 205 9.79 -12.98 4.58
C PRO A 205 8.52 -13.51 5.27
N LYS A 206 8.18 -14.77 5.01
CA LYS A 206 7.15 -15.49 5.75
C LYS A 206 7.73 -16.07 7.05
N ILE A 207 7.80 -15.25 8.08
CA ILE A 207 8.38 -15.60 9.40
C ILE A 207 7.70 -16.79 10.08
N HIS A 208 6.43 -17.05 9.74
CA HIS A 208 5.62 -18.16 10.28
C HIS A 208 5.82 -19.49 9.51
N LYS A 209 6.75 -19.57 8.57
CA LYS A 209 7.05 -20.78 7.79
C LYS A 209 8.51 -21.16 7.92
N GLN A 210 8.77 -22.47 8.02
CA GLN A 210 10.13 -23.01 8.08
C GLN A 210 10.96 -22.57 6.87
N GLY A 211 12.22 -22.22 7.11
CA GLY A 211 13.15 -21.75 6.08
C GLY A 211 12.88 -20.33 5.60
N TYR A 212 11.90 -19.62 6.17
CA TYR A 212 11.60 -18.20 5.90
C TYR A 212 11.52 -17.89 4.39
N PRO A 213 10.60 -18.53 3.65
CA PRO A 213 10.45 -18.27 2.22
C PRO A 213 9.99 -16.83 1.99
N LEU A 214 10.42 -16.23 0.87
CA LEU A 214 9.97 -14.90 0.48
C LEU A 214 8.63 -14.99 -0.27
N ILE A 215 7.69 -14.09 0.04
CA ILE A 215 6.56 -13.80 -0.85
C ILE A 215 6.97 -12.71 -1.84
N PRO A 216 6.99 -12.98 -3.15
CA PRO A 216 7.29 -11.93 -4.12
C PRO A 216 6.10 -10.98 -4.25
N ILE A 217 6.38 -9.69 -4.15
CA ILE A 217 5.46 -8.57 -4.38
C ILE A 217 5.97 -7.78 -5.56
N LEU A 218 5.12 -7.59 -6.57
CA LEU A 218 5.42 -6.76 -7.73
C LEU A 218 4.84 -5.37 -7.52
N SER A 219 5.71 -4.37 -7.37
CA SER A 219 5.31 -2.98 -7.29
C SER A 219 5.05 -2.43 -8.68
N MET A 220 3.78 -2.16 -8.96
CA MET A 220 3.32 -1.54 -10.21
C MET A 220 3.00 -0.05 -10.06
N ILE A 221 3.35 0.55 -8.92
CA ILE A 221 3.06 1.97 -8.65
C ILE A 221 3.79 2.84 -9.68
N ASN A 222 3.04 3.73 -10.32
CA ASN A 222 3.52 4.62 -11.38
C ASN A 222 4.15 3.89 -12.58
N SER A 223 3.84 2.61 -12.76
CA SER A 223 4.19 1.86 -13.97
C SER A 223 3.32 2.29 -15.17
N PRO A 224 3.72 1.92 -16.41
CA PRO A 224 2.90 2.17 -17.59
C PRO A 224 1.47 1.62 -17.47
N TYR A 225 1.31 0.52 -16.73
CA TYR A 225 0.04 -0.18 -16.54
C TYR A 225 -0.83 0.43 -15.44
N HIS A 226 -0.27 1.19 -14.51
CA HIS A 226 -0.92 1.53 -13.23
C HIS A 226 -2.32 2.15 -13.41
N LYS A 227 -2.44 3.19 -14.24
CA LYS A 227 -3.70 3.91 -14.43
C LYS A 227 -4.73 3.10 -15.19
N VAL A 228 -4.29 2.36 -16.21
CA VAL A 228 -5.16 1.48 -17.00
C VAL A 228 -5.67 0.33 -16.14
N ALA A 229 -4.80 -0.31 -15.35
CA ALA A 229 -5.16 -1.39 -14.44
C ALA A 229 -6.18 -0.93 -13.38
N ARG A 230 -5.99 0.27 -12.80
CA ARG A 230 -6.95 0.86 -11.86
C ARG A 230 -8.31 1.08 -12.51
N TRP A 231 -8.32 1.70 -13.69
CA TRP A 231 -9.56 1.92 -14.43
C TRP A 231 -10.26 0.62 -14.80
N LEU A 232 -9.52 -0.41 -15.23
CA LEU A 232 -10.08 -1.74 -15.50
C LEU A 232 -10.66 -2.37 -14.24
N ALA A 233 -10.00 -2.25 -13.08
CA ALA A 233 -10.53 -2.75 -11.82
C ALA A 233 -11.88 -2.10 -11.47
N ASP A 234 -11.97 -0.76 -11.62
CA ASP A 234 -13.22 -0.03 -11.41
C ASP A 234 -14.32 -0.49 -12.37
N LYS A 235 -13.96 -0.78 -13.63
CA LYS A 235 -14.92 -1.28 -14.64
C LYS A 235 -15.30 -2.74 -14.49
N LEU A 236 -14.48 -3.56 -13.83
CA LEU A 236 -14.77 -4.95 -13.52
C LEU A 236 -15.63 -5.11 -12.27
N GLU A 237 -15.79 -4.06 -11.47
CA GLU A 237 -16.53 -4.10 -10.22
C GLU A 237 -18.00 -4.60 -10.38
N PRO A 238 -18.77 -4.20 -11.40
CA PRO A 238 -20.11 -4.76 -11.62
C PRO A 238 -20.09 -6.27 -11.91
N VAL A 239 -19.08 -6.75 -12.66
CA VAL A 239 -18.91 -8.17 -12.96
C VAL A 239 -18.56 -8.94 -11.68
N ARG A 240 -17.66 -8.37 -10.87
CA ARG A 240 -17.30 -8.93 -9.56
C ARG A 240 -18.52 -9.04 -8.66
N GLN A 241 -19.35 -8.00 -8.57
CA GLN A 241 -20.57 -8.01 -7.74
C GLN A 241 -21.57 -9.08 -8.19
N ARG A 242 -21.71 -9.30 -9.49
CA ARG A 242 -22.57 -10.35 -10.04
C ARG A 242 -22.07 -11.75 -9.71
N LEU A 243 -20.77 -12.00 -9.82
CA LEU A 243 -20.17 -13.32 -9.61
C LEU A 243 -19.91 -13.66 -8.14
N ALA A 244 -19.62 -12.67 -7.30
CA ALA A 244 -19.18 -12.84 -5.93
C ALA A 244 -20.34 -12.86 -4.92
N THR A 245 -21.39 -13.64 -5.21
CA THR A 245 -22.67 -13.64 -4.46
C THR A 245 -22.50 -13.97 -2.97
N TYR A 246 -21.53 -14.82 -2.63
CA TYR A 246 -21.27 -15.28 -1.26
C TYR A 246 -20.00 -14.66 -0.64
N THR A 247 -19.43 -13.62 -1.28
CA THR A 247 -18.27 -12.92 -0.74
C THR A 247 -18.71 -11.90 0.30
N LEU A 248 -18.19 -12.04 1.51
CA LEU A 248 -18.41 -11.08 2.58
C LEU A 248 -17.38 -9.96 2.52
N LYS A 249 -17.78 -8.77 2.95
CA LYS A 249 -16.93 -7.58 2.94
C LYS A 249 -15.78 -7.67 3.95
N ASP A 250 -16.08 -8.13 5.16
CA ASP A 250 -15.13 -8.18 6.26
C ASP A 250 -15.55 -9.24 7.31
N SER A 251 -14.69 -9.43 8.32
CA SER A 251 -14.88 -10.40 9.38
C SER A 251 -16.03 -10.05 10.33
N PHE A 252 -16.43 -8.78 10.44
CA PHE A 252 -17.54 -8.37 11.30
C PHE A 252 -18.87 -8.82 10.70
N VAL A 253 -19.06 -8.58 9.39
CA VAL A 253 -20.22 -9.10 8.66
C VAL A 253 -20.33 -10.62 8.76
N PHE A 254 -19.19 -11.31 8.70
CA PHE A 254 -19.17 -12.76 8.93
C PHE A 254 -19.63 -13.14 10.34
N ALA A 255 -19.06 -12.52 11.38
CA ALA A 255 -19.44 -12.80 12.77
C ALA A 255 -20.94 -12.55 13.02
N ASP A 256 -21.47 -11.43 12.52
CA ASP A 256 -22.90 -11.11 12.62
C ASP A 256 -23.76 -12.15 11.90
N SER A 257 -23.37 -12.57 10.68
CA SER A 257 -24.09 -13.59 9.93
C SER A 257 -24.10 -14.95 10.65
N MET A 258 -23.03 -15.29 11.35
CA MET A 258 -22.91 -16.54 12.11
C MET A 258 -23.81 -16.57 13.35
N ASN A 259 -24.06 -15.42 14.00
CA ASN A 259 -24.94 -15.34 15.17
C ASN A 259 -26.39 -15.78 14.86
N HIS A 260 -26.80 -15.69 13.60
CA HIS A 260 -28.16 -16.02 13.16
C HIS A 260 -28.28 -17.43 12.57
N ILE A 261 -27.18 -18.19 12.48
CA ILE A 261 -27.16 -19.54 11.90
C ILE A 261 -27.24 -20.58 13.01
N ASN A 262 -28.29 -21.41 13.01
CA ASN A 262 -28.34 -22.59 13.88
C ASN A 262 -27.35 -23.66 13.37
N ILE A 263 -26.32 -23.91 14.18
CA ILE A 263 -25.25 -24.89 13.91
C ILE A 263 -25.45 -26.24 14.61
N ALA A 264 -26.53 -26.42 15.39
CA ALA A 264 -26.80 -27.67 16.09
C ALA A 264 -26.89 -28.85 15.12
N GLY A 265 -26.16 -29.92 15.40
CA GLY A 265 -26.10 -31.12 14.55
C GLY A 265 -25.34 -30.95 13.22
N LYS A 266 -24.62 -29.84 13.02
CA LYS A 266 -23.83 -29.57 11.81
C LYS A 266 -22.33 -29.62 12.10
N PHE A 267 -21.54 -29.83 11.06
CA PHE A 267 -20.08 -29.76 11.10
C PHE A 267 -19.60 -28.62 10.22
N THR A 268 -18.56 -27.92 10.68
CA THR A 268 -17.92 -26.84 9.93
C THR A 268 -16.67 -27.37 9.26
N ILE A 269 -16.51 -27.06 7.97
CA ILE A 269 -15.32 -27.40 7.20
C ILE A 269 -14.69 -26.09 6.72
N SER A 270 -13.38 -25.96 6.90
CA SER A 270 -12.61 -24.82 6.44
C SER A 270 -11.65 -25.25 5.33
N PHE A 271 -11.60 -24.47 4.25
CA PHE A 271 -10.72 -24.69 3.11
C PHE A 271 -9.82 -23.46 2.93
N ASP A 272 -8.54 -23.68 2.64
CA ASP A 272 -7.59 -22.62 2.28
C ASP A 272 -7.03 -22.88 0.88
N VAL A 273 -7.00 -21.84 0.05
CA VAL A 273 -6.47 -21.93 -1.32
C VAL A 273 -4.98 -21.61 -1.31
N THR A 274 -4.17 -22.59 -1.71
CA THR A 274 -2.71 -22.41 -1.73
C THR A 274 -2.25 -21.58 -2.94
N SER A 275 -1.64 -20.43 -2.65
CA SER A 275 -1.00 -19.56 -3.66
C SER A 275 -1.95 -19.08 -4.77
N LEU A 276 -3.15 -18.63 -4.40
CA LEU A 276 -4.21 -18.21 -5.34
C LEU A 276 -3.69 -17.38 -6.53
N PHE A 277 -3.00 -16.27 -6.28
CA PHE A 277 -2.49 -15.37 -7.34
C PHE A 277 -1.54 -16.04 -8.34
N LYS A 278 -0.95 -17.18 -7.99
CA LYS A 278 -0.02 -17.92 -8.85
C LYS A 278 -0.72 -18.94 -9.75
N LYS A 279 -1.96 -19.32 -9.44
CA LYS A 279 -2.68 -20.45 -10.04
C LYS A 279 -3.97 -20.03 -10.77
N ILE A 280 -4.16 -18.74 -11.03
CA ILE A 280 -5.32 -18.24 -11.78
C ILE A 280 -5.15 -18.61 -13.26
N PRO A 281 -6.09 -19.37 -13.87
CA PRO A 281 -6.06 -19.67 -15.30
C PRO A 281 -6.47 -18.40 -16.06
N LEU A 282 -5.46 -17.60 -16.47
CA LEU A 282 -5.68 -16.24 -16.96
C LEU A 282 -6.64 -16.17 -18.15
N LEU A 283 -6.45 -17.03 -19.16
CA LEU A 283 -7.27 -17.01 -20.37
C LEU A 283 -8.72 -17.41 -20.09
N GLU A 284 -8.91 -18.49 -19.32
CA GLU A 284 -10.24 -18.94 -18.88
C GLU A 284 -10.96 -17.87 -18.05
N THR A 285 -10.23 -17.20 -17.14
CA THR A 285 -10.76 -16.10 -16.34
C THR A 285 -11.23 -14.94 -17.21
N ILE A 286 -10.44 -14.58 -18.23
CA ILE A 286 -10.83 -13.54 -19.20
C ILE A 286 -12.09 -13.96 -19.96
N ASP A 287 -12.18 -15.22 -20.39
CA ASP A 287 -13.35 -15.71 -21.12
C ASP A 287 -14.62 -15.72 -20.25
N ILE A 288 -14.53 -16.10 -18.97
CA ILE A 288 -15.63 -15.99 -18.00
C ILE A 288 -16.09 -14.53 -17.85
N ILE A 289 -15.16 -13.59 -17.70
CA ILE A 289 -15.48 -12.15 -17.62
C ILE A 289 -16.21 -11.69 -18.89
N CYS A 290 -15.75 -12.15 -20.06
CA CYS A 290 -16.33 -11.77 -21.34
C CYS A 290 -17.72 -12.36 -21.61
N GLN A 291 -18.16 -13.39 -20.88
CA GLN A 291 -19.54 -13.90 -20.94
C GLN A 291 -20.56 -12.87 -20.40
N HIS A 292 -20.12 -11.92 -19.58
CA HIS A 292 -20.97 -10.86 -19.01
C HIS A 292 -20.90 -9.56 -19.83
N SER A 293 -21.00 -9.66 -21.15
CA SER A 293 -20.84 -8.52 -22.07
C SER A 293 -21.86 -7.40 -21.86
N ASP A 294 -23.00 -7.70 -21.25
CA ASP A 294 -24.09 -6.75 -20.95
C ASP A 294 -23.69 -5.67 -19.93
N ILE A 295 -22.69 -5.95 -19.08
CA ILE A 295 -22.22 -5.02 -18.03
C ILE A 295 -20.77 -4.56 -18.24
N LEU A 296 -20.14 -4.97 -19.34
CA LEU A 296 -18.79 -4.51 -19.67
C LEU A 296 -18.82 -3.08 -20.22
N PRO A 297 -17.80 -2.26 -19.91
CA PRO A 297 -17.73 -0.87 -20.39
C PRO A 297 -17.39 -0.75 -21.89
N LEU A 298 -16.95 -1.86 -22.50
CA LEU A 298 -16.42 -1.90 -23.86
C LEU A 298 -16.85 -3.21 -24.51
N PRO A 299 -16.96 -3.24 -25.86
CA PRO A 299 -17.16 -4.49 -26.58
C PRO A 299 -16.09 -5.52 -26.25
N VAL A 300 -16.51 -6.78 -26.14
CA VAL A 300 -15.66 -7.92 -25.72
C VAL A 300 -14.28 -7.96 -26.41
N PRO A 301 -14.15 -7.77 -27.74
CA PRO A 301 -12.84 -7.83 -28.41
C PRO A 301 -11.86 -6.75 -27.92
N GLU A 302 -12.35 -5.53 -27.69
CA GLU A 302 -11.52 -4.41 -27.24
C GLU A 302 -11.20 -4.53 -25.75
N PHE A 303 -12.15 -5.03 -24.96
CA PHE A 303 -11.92 -5.29 -23.55
C PHE A 303 -10.87 -6.40 -23.34
N LYS A 304 -10.97 -7.50 -24.08
CA LYS A 304 -9.97 -8.59 -24.08
C LYS A 304 -8.60 -8.10 -24.52
N ARG A 305 -8.54 -7.23 -25.54
CA ARG A 305 -7.31 -6.58 -25.97
C ARG A 305 -6.68 -5.76 -24.85
N LEU A 306 -7.45 -5.00 -24.08
CA LEU A 306 -6.94 -4.22 -22.94
C LEU A 306 -6.42 -5.09 -21.78
N LEU A 307 -7.09 -6.20 -21.48
CA LEU A 307 -6.66 -7.13 -20.41
C LEU A 307 -5.35 -7.85 -20.72
N LEU A 308 -4.95 -7.93 -22.00
CA LEU A 308 -3.78 -8.66 -22.49
C LEU A 308 -2.60 -7.76 -22.92
N ILE A 309 -2.69 -6.44 -22.72
CA ILE A 309 -1.60 -5.49 -23.01
C ILE A 309 -0.43 -5.70 -22.04
#